data_AF-A0A4R2ZS84-F1
#
_entry.id   AF-A0A4R2ZS84-F1
#
_cell.length_a   1.000
_cell.length_b   1.000
_cell.length_c   1.000
_cell.angle_alpha   90.00
_cell.angle_beta   90.00
_cell.angle_gamma   90.00
#
_symmetry.space_group_name_H-M   'P 1'
#
loop_
_entity.id
_entity.type
_entity.pdbx_description
1 polymer ?
#
loop_
_entity_poly.entity_id
_entity_poly.type
_entity_poly.pdbx_seq_one_letter_code
_entity_poly.pdbx_strand_id
1 'polypeptide(L)'
;MGATTVATLECAKAFSRIDTIVINALVDEEDGGGPAVAEDFERLNKMLPSALSSRDGAWIWRSPDKARTSFRAIDRTVIEASGFSSLDVAGLAAETGAKNVEFNIATAVSSSRRRGEPKSTEIILELAGESHYGQRLQSRHAVFHPGGAAALTALGTSMIIERLAGLDGPPTQPGLYFPY
;
A
#
# COMPACT_ATOMS: atom_id res chain seq x y z
N MET A 1 6.48 3.49 -4.21
CA MET A 1 5.36 4.10 -4.96
C MET A 1 5.20 3.36 -6.29
N GLY A 2 3.98 2.97 -6.66
CA GLY A 2 3.69 2.14 -7.85
C GLY A 2 3.30 0.70 -7.51
N ALA A 3 4.22 -0.07 -6.94
CA ALA A 3 4.01 -1.50 -6.66
C ALA A 3 2.75 -1.79 -5.82
N THR A 4 2.47 -0.98 -4.78
CA THR A 4 1.27 -1.10 -3.95
C THR A 4 -0.01 -0.92 -4.76
N THR A 5 -0.12 0.21 -5.46
CA THR A 5 -1.33 0.57 -6.20
C THR A 5 -1.58 -0.39 -7.35
N VAL A 6 -0.55 -0.70 -8.15
CA VAL A 6 -0.67 -1.65 -9.27
C VAL A 6 -1.08 -3.03 -8.79
N ALA A 7 -0.46 -3.56 -7.72
CA ALA A 7 -0.83 -4.85 -7.16
C ALA A 7 -2.27 -4.86 -6.60
N THR A 8 -2.69 -3.75 -5.98
CA THR A 8 -4.07 -3.60 -5.49
C THR A 8 -5.07 -3.61 -6.64
N LEU A 9 -4.79 -2.87 -7.73
CA LEU A 9 -5.63 -2.85 -8.92
C LEU A 9 -5.65 -4.20 -9.66
N GLU A 10 -4.55 -4.95 -9.64
CA GLU A 10 -4.54 -6.32 -10.15
C GLU A 10 -5.47 -7.23 -9.33
N CYS A 11 -5.37 -7.16 -8.00
CA CYS A 11 -6.26 -7.91 -7.10
C CYS A 11 -7.72 -7.48 -7.23
N ALA A 12 -7.96 -6.20 -7.56
CA ALA A 12 -9.28 -5.62 -7.75
C ALA A 12 -10.06 -6.23 -8.92
N LYS A 13 -9.38 -6.80 -9.93
CA LYS A 13 -10.03 -7.38 -11.12
C LYS A 13 -11.00 -8.53 -10.81
N ALA A 14 -10.84 -9.20 -9.66
CA ALA A 14 -11.75 -10.26 -9.21
C ALA A 14 -13.13 -9.75 -8.77
N PHE A 15 -13.28 -8.43 -8.59
CA PHE A 15 -14.47 -7.79 -8.06
C PHE A 15 -15.23 -7.08 -9.18
N SER A 16 -16.57 -7.18 -9.16
CA SER A 16 -17.45 -6.33 -9.97
C SER A 16 -17.66 -4.95 -9.33
N ARG A 17 -17.58 -4.89 -8.00
CA ARG A 17 -17.58 -3.67 -7.20
C ARG A 17 -16.71 -3.86 -5.97
N ILE A 18 -15.89 -2.87 -5.65
CA ILE A 18 -15.12 -2.83 -4.41
C ILE A 18 -15.73 -1.81 -3.47
N ASP A 19 -15.99 -2.22 -2.24
CA ASP A 19 -16.52 -1.33 -1.20
C ASP A 19 -15.41 -0.88 -0.24
N THR A 20 -14.38 -1.71 -0.05
CA THR A 20 -13.31 -1.50 0.93
C THR A 20 -11.95 -1.94 0.41
N ILE A 21 -10.95 -1.10 0.61
CA ILE A 21 -9.53 -1.37 0.38
C ILE A 21 -8.77 -0.94 1.64
N VAL A 22 -8.10 -1.89 2.28
CA VAL A 22 -7.18 -1.64 3.39
C VAL A 22 -5.80 -2.10 2.97
N ILE A 23 -4.85 -1.17 2.98
CA ILE A 23 -3.44 -1.46 2.73
C ILE A 23 -2.70 -1.39 4.06
N ASN A 24 -1.96 -2.43 4.39
CA ASN A 24 -1.12 -2.46 5.58
C ASN A 24 0.33 -2.74 5.19
N ALA A 25 1.21 -1.75 5.37
CA ALA A 25 2.63 -1.89 5.13
C ALA A 25 3.38 -2.20 6.43
N LEU A 26 4.11 -3.31 6.44
CA LEU A 26 5.11 -3.63 7.46
C LEU A 26 6.50 -3.33 6.87
N VAL A 27 7.15 -2.32 7.41
CA VAL A 27 8.55 -1.99 7.10
C VAL A 27 9.42 -2.60 8.18
N ASP A 28 10.42 -3.38 7.78
CA ASP A 28 11.38 -3.93 8.73
C ASP A 28 12.23 -2.83 9.36
N GLU A 29 12.56 -2.95 10.65
CA GLU A 29 13.35 -1.95 11.37
C GLU A 29 14.75 -1.75 10.78
N GLU A 30 15.30 -2.77 10.12
CA GLU A 30 16.57 -2.69 9.41
C GLU A 30 16.40 -2.16 7.97
N ASP A 31 15.18 -1.77 7.57
CA ASP A 31 14.78 -1.31 6.24
C ASP A 31 14.42 0.18 6.16
N GLY A 32 15.02 1.00 7.03
CA GLY A 32 14.69 2.43 7.17
C GLY A 32 15.13 3.38 6.04
N GLY A 33 15.61 2.89 4.88
CA GLY A 33 15.90 3.75 3.72
C GLY A 33 17.05 4.76 3.88
N GLY A 34 17.85 4.66 4.95
CA GLY A 34 18.99 5.53 5.24
C GLY A 34 18.64 6.83 5.98
N PRO A 35 19.63 7.68 6.33
CA PRO A 35 19.43 8.80 7.26
C PRO A 35 18.42 9.85 6.78
N ALA A 36 18.40 10.15 5.47
CA ALA A 36 17.48 11.12 4.90
C ALA A 36 16.02 10.66 4.98
N VAL A 37 15.76 9.37 4.79
CA VAL A 37 14.42 8.79 4.92
C VAL A 37 13.95 8.84 6.36
N ALA A 38 14.84 8.51 7.31
CA ALA A 38 14.52 8.58 8.73
C ALA A 38 14.15 10.01 9.17
N GLU A 39 14.94 11.01 8.77
CA GLU A 39 14.68 12.42 9.11
C GLU A 39 13.37 12.93 8.49
N ASP A 40 13.09 12.58 7.23
CA ASP A 40 11.86 12.99 6.57
C ASP A 40 10.63 12.31 7.18
N PHE A 41 10.73 11.04 7.55
CA PHE A 41 9.65 10.31 8.22
C PHE A 41 9.34 10.91 9.60
N GLU A 42 10.36 11.25 10.38
CA GLU A 42 10.18 11.97 11.65
C GLU A 42 9.51 13.34 11.43
N ARG A 43 9.98 14.10 10.44
CA ARG A 43 9.44 15.42 10.13
C ARG A 43 7.98 15.35 9.71
N LEU A 44 7.63 14.42 8.82
CA LEU A 44 6.27 14.19 8.35
C LEU A 44 5.34 13.77 9.49
N ASN A 45 5.78 12.84 10.35
CA ASN A 45 5.01 12.42 11.51
C ASN A 45 4.75 13.57 12.51
N LYS A 46 5.68 14.52 12.64
CA LYS A 46 5.49 15.71 13.49
C LYS A 46 4.51 16.71 12.88
N MET A 47 4.56 16.92 11.57
CA MET A 47 3.81 17.98 10.88
C MET A 47 2.41 17.56 10.41
N LEU A 48 2.22 16.30 10.04
CA LEU A 48 0.98 15.75 9.49
C LEU A 48 0.61 14.44 10.22
N PRO A 49 0.32 14.51 11.53
CA PRO A 49 0.10 13.30 12.33
C PRO A 49 -1.23 12.61 12.01
N SER A 50 -2.10 13.24 11.22
CA SER A 50 -3.40 12.68 10.84
C SER A 50 -3.32 11.93 9.52
N ALA A 51 -3.93 10.75 9.47
CA ALA A 51 -3.96 9.89 8.29
C ALA A 51 -5.18 10.21 7.41
N LEU A 52 -4.95 10.57 6.15
CA LEU A 52 -6.01 10.73 5.15
C LEU A 52 -6.63 9.36 4.83
N SER A 53 -7.96 9.30 4.79
CA SER A 53 -8.71 8.10 4.42
C SER A 53 -10.03 8.49 3.78
N SER A 54 -10.56 7.62 2.93
CA SER A 54 -11.96 7.69 2.47
C SER A 54 -12.80 6.76 3.35
N ARG A 55 -13.88 7.25 3.94
CA ARG A 55 -14.85 6.46 4.72
C ARG A 55 -16.27 6.81 4.31
N ASP A 56 -17.04 5.80 3.95
CA ASP A 56 -18.40 5.97 3.40
C ASP A 56 -18.48 6.97 2.25
N GLY A 57 -17.39 7.11 1.48
CA GLY A 57 -17.25 8.07 0.37
C GLY A 57 -16.87 9.49 0.80
N ALA A 58 -16.70 9.76 2.09
CA ALA A 58 -16.23 11.05 2.61
C ALA A 58 -14.73 11.01 2.91
N TRP A 59 -14.03 12.08 2.53
CA TRP A 59 -12.62 12.28 2.89
C TRP A 59 -12.50 12.73 4.34
N ILE A 60 -11.75 11.98 5.13
CA ILE A 60 -11.51 12.28 6.54
C ILE A 60 -10.02 12.27 6.88
N TRP A 61 -9.66 13.07 7.87
CA TRP A 61 -8.37 13.01 8.54
C TRP A 61 -8.54 12.26 9.86
N ARG A 62 -7.93 11.08 9.98
CA ARG A 62 -7.93 10.29 11.21
C ARG A 62 -6.82 10.82 12.12
N SER A 63 -7.18 11.39 13.27
CA SER A 63 -6.22 11.79 14.30
C SER A 63 -5.41 10.58 14.80
N PRO A 64 -4.22 10.76 15.40
CA PRO A 64 -3.36 9.66 15.82
C PRO A 64 -4.05 8.57 16.64
N ASP A 65 -4.93 8.96 17.56
CA ASP A 65 -5.74 8.05 18.38
C ASP A 65 -6.73 7.24 17.55
N LYS A 66 -7.38 7.86 16.55
CA LYS A 66 -8.35 7.22 15.64
C LYS A 66 -7.70 6.44 14.51
N ALA A 67 -6.41 6.70 14.24
CA ALA A 67 -5.63 6.04 13.22
C ALA A 67 -4.90 4.79 13.74
N ARG A 68 -4.85 4.57 15.07
CA ARG A 68 -4.31 3.35 15.67
C ARG A 68 -5.11 2.14 15.22
N THR A 69 -4.39 1.10 14.84
CA THR A 69 -4.98 -0.16 14.38
C THR A 69 -3.96 -1.29 14.56
N SER A 70 -4.36 -2.51 14.22
CA SER A 70 -3.44 -3.63 14.07
C SER A 70 -3.79 -4.43 12.84
N PHE A 71 -2.81 -5.16 12.29
CA PHE A 71 -3.03 -6.07 11.18
C PHE A 71 -2.17 -7.33 11.34
N ARG A 72 -2.46 -8.35 10.52
CA ARG A 72 -1.66 -9.58 10.48
C ARG A 72 -0.60 -9.49 9.39
N ALA A 73 0.65 -9.74 9.73
CA ALA A 73 1.76 -9.91 8.77
C ALA A 73 1.61 -11.19 7.93
N ILE A 74 2.54 -11.47 7.00
CA ILE A 74 2.54 -12.69 6.18
C ILE A 74 2.54 -13.95 7.06
N ASP A 75 3.34 -13.97 8.12
CA ASP A 75 3.40 -15.08 9.09
C ASP A 75 2.24 -15.10 10.11
N ARG A 76 1.24 -14.22 9.93
CA ARG A 76 0.06 -14.03 10.80
C ARG A 76 0.33 -13.39 12.16
N THR A 77 1.55 -12.96 12.45
CA THR A 77 1.88 -12.15 13.63
C THR A 77 1.04 -10.87 13.61
N VAL A 78 0.47 -10.51 14.76
CA VAL A 78 -0.29 -9.26 14.91
C VAL A 78 0.69 -8.11 15.12
N ILE A 79 0.52 -7.06 14.30
CA ILE A 79 1.39 -5.89 14.26
C ILE A 79 0.57 -4.66 14.62
N GLU A 80 1.00 -3.93 15.64
CA GLU A 80 0.47 -2.61 15.97
C GLU A 80 0.90 -1.60 14.90
N ALA A 81 -0.06 -0.82 14.43
CA ALA A 81 0.11 0.06 13.29
C ALA A 81 -0.63 1.38 13.50
N SER A 82 -0.33 2.34 12.64
CA SER A 82 -1.05 3.59 12.55
C SER A 82 -1.37 3.94 11.11
N GLY A 83 -2.46 4.68 10.91
CA GLY A 83 -2.78 5.23 9.60
C GLY A 83 -1.64 6.06 9.02
N PHE A 84 -1.51 6.02 7.69
CA PHE A 84 -0.50 6.76 6.92
C PHE A 84 -1.16 7.45 5.72
N SER A 85 -0.77 8.70 5.47
CA SER A 85 -1.28 9.49 4.35
C SER A 85 -0.50 9.18 3.07
N SER A 86 -0.86 8.09 2.39
CA SER A 86 -0.32 7.75 1.06
C SER A 86 -1.19 8.33 -0.07
N LEU A 87 -0.56 8.73 -1.18
CA LEU A 87 -1.26 9.03 -2.44
C LEU A 87 -2.03 7.83 -3.00
N ASP A 88 -1.63 6.60 -2.64
CA ASP A 88 -2.32 5.38 -3.03
C ASP A 88 -3.80 5.44 -2.59
N VAL A 89 -4.11 6.06 -1.44
CA VAL A 89 -5.50 6.20 -0.95
C VAL A 89 -6.35 6.99 -1.95
N ALA A 90 -5.83 8.12 -2.44
CA ALA A 90 -6.51 8.97 -3.40
C ALA A 90 -6.67 8.29 -4.76
N GLY A 91 -5.58 7.72 -5.28
CA GLY A 91 -5.59 7.03 -6.58
C GLY A 91 -6.53 5.83 -6.60
N LEU A 92 -6.46 4.96 -5.58
CA LEU A 92 -7.30 3.78 -5.51
C LEU A 92 -8.78 4.11 -5.31
N ALA A 93 -9.13 5.10 -4.49
CA ALA A 93 -10.51 5.54 -4.35
C ALA A 93 -11.07 6.09 -5.67
N ALA A 94 -10.26 6.87 -6.41
CA ALA A 94 -10.66 7.42 -7.70
C ALA A 94 -10.83 6.34 -8.78
N GLU A 95 -9.88 5.40 -8.87
CA GLU A 95 -9.87 4.37 -9.92
C GLU A 95 -10.92 3.28 -9.67
N THR A 96 -11.12 2.87 -8.41
CA THR A 96 -12.02 1.75 -8.09
C THR A 96 -13.44 2.19 -7.69
N GLY A 97 -13.63 3.47 -7.37
CA GLY A 97 -14.87 3.96 -6.77
C GLY A 97 -15.13 3.45 -5.34
N ALA A 98 -14.14 2.82 -4.70
CA ALA A 98 -14.27 2.28 -3.36
C ALA A 98 -14.58 3.40 -2.34
N LYS A 99 -15.61 3.18 -1.53
CA LYS A 99 -16.07 4.15 -0.53
C LYS A 99 -15.23 4.14 0.75
N ASN A 100 -14.51 3.06 1.00
CA ASN A 100 -13.67 2.91 2.17
C ASN A 100 -12.25 2.56 1.72
N VAL A 101 -11.33 3.52 1.82
CA VAL A 101 -9.94 3.31 1.45
C VAL A 101 -9.05 3.89 2.54
N GLU A 102 -8.18 3.05 3.09
CA GLU A 102 -7.19 3.47 4.07
C GLU A 102 -5.85 2.74 3.89
N PHE A 103 -4.80 3.44 4.31
CA PHE A 103 -3.44 2.93 4.35
C PHE A 103 -2.96 3.00 5.80
N ASN A 104 -2.39 1.90 6.28
CA ASN A 104 -1.78 1.78 7.59
C ASN A 104 -0.32 1.34 7.42
N ILE A 105 0.54 1.79 8.32
CA ILE A 105 1.97 1.45 8.33
C ILE A 105 2.42 1.07 9.73
N ALA A 106 3.36 0.14 9.79
CA ALA A 106 4.07 -0.24 11.01
C ALA A 106 5.54 -0.46 10.71
N THR A 107 6.38 -0.19 11.72
CA THR A 107 7.78 -0.56 11.73
C THR A 107 7.98 -1.63 12.78
N ALA A 108 8.35 -2.84 12.36
CA ALA A 108 8.60 -3.98 13.25
C ALA A 108 9.40 -5.07 12.52
N VAL A 109 9.84 -6.11 13.21
CA VAL A 109 10.51 -7.28 12.60
C VAL A 109 9.67 -7.87 11.46
N SER A 110 10.21 -8.03 10.25
CA SER A 110 9.51 -8.69 9.14
C SER A 110 9.35 -10.20 9.35
N SER A 111 8.36 -10.80 8.69
CA SER A 111 8.08 -12.25 8.73
C SER A 111 9.26 -13.09 8.25
N SER A 112 10.02 -12.62 7.26
CA SER A 112 11.24 -13.29 6.81
C SER A 112 12.32 -13.23 7.89
N ARG A 113 12.56 -12.06 8.50
CA ARG A 113 13.53 -11.90 9.59
C ARG A 113 13.18 -12.75 10.82
N ARG A 114 11.90 -12.89 11.16
CA ARG A 114 11.45 -13.83 12.23
C ARG A 114 11.80 -15.29 11.95
N ARG A 115 11.92 -15.69 10.68
CA ARG A 115 12.35 -17.04 10.27
C ARG A 115 13.87 -17.18 10.13
N GLY A 116 14.65 -16.13 10.41
CA GLY A 116 16.11 -16.11 10.23
C GLY A 116 16.56 -15.81 8.80
N GLU A 117 15.65 -15.34 7.93
CA GLU A 117 15.96 -14.87 6.58
C GLU A 117 16.30 -13.35 6.60
N PRO A 118 16.81 -12.76 5.50
CA PRO A 118 17.03 -11.32 5.43
C PRO A 118 15.76 -10.48 5.70
N LYS A 119 15.97 -9.23 6.10
CA LYS A 119 14.92 -8.21 6.24
C LYS A 119 14.09 -8.08 4.95
N SER A 120 12.84 -7.66 5.10
CA SER A 120 11.96 -7.38 3.97
C SER A 120 10.93 -6.30 4.29
N THR A 121 10.17 -5.89 3.28
CA THR A 121 8.96 -5.10 3.43
C THR A 121 7.78 -5.92 2.94
N GLU A 122 6.70 -5.89 3.69
CA GLU A 122 5.45 -6.59 3.37
C GLU A 122 4.33 -5.58 3.18
N ILE A 123 3.55 -5.76 2.12
CA ILE A 123 2.37 -4.95 1.86
C ILE A 123 1.18 -5.89 1.79
N ILE A 124 0.36 -5.87 2.83
CA ILE A 124 -0.85 -6.68 2.94
C ILE A 124 -2.00 -5.89 2.34
N LEU A 125 -2.66 -6.48 1.37
CA LEU A 125 -3.80 -5.91 0.66
C LEU A 125 -5.05 -6.65 1.10
N GLU A 126 -5.99 -5.97 1.72
CA GLU A 126 -7.28 -6.53 2.15
C GLU A 126 -8.40 -5.82 1.40
N LEU A 127 -9.11 -6.56 0.56
CA LEU A 127 -10.17 -6.03 -0.31
C LEU A 127 -11.50 -6.70 0.06
N ALA A 128 -12.58 -5.91 0.07
CA ALA A 128 -13.92 -6.42 0.25
C ALA A 128 -14.91 -5.75 -0.70
N GLY A 129 -15.84 -6.53 -1.22
CA GLY A 129 -16.76 -6.07 -2.25
C GLY A 129 -17.70 -7.17 -2.74
N GLU A 130 -18.04 -7.10 -4.02
CA GLU A 130 -18.91 -8.05 -4.71
C GLU A 130 -18.17 -8.67 -5.89
N SER A 131 -18.33 -9.97 -6.10
CA SER A 131 -17.74 -10.67 -7.24
C SER A 131 -18.54 -10.44 -8.53
N HIS A 132 -18.00 -10.88 -9.67
CA HIS A 132 -18.73 -10.87 -10.95
C HIS A 132 -19.98 -11.74 -10.97
N TYR A 133 -20.19 -12.59 -9.95
CA TYR A 133 -21.39 -13.42 -9.78
C TYR A 133 -22.36 -12.86 -8.75
N GLY A 134 -22.16 -11.62 -8.27
CA GLY A 134 -23.04 -10.95 -7.31
C GLY A 134 -22.88 -11.43 -5.86
N GLN A 135 -21.81 -12.16 -5.54
CA GLN A 135 -21.57 -12.70 -4.20
C GLN A 135 -20.63 -11.80 -3.40
N ARG A 136 -20.80 -11.73 -2.08
CA ARG A 136 -19.84 -11.03 -1.21
C ARG A 136 -18.46 -11.71 -1.35
N LEU A 137 -17.45 -10.91 -1.66
CA LEU A 137 -16.07 -11.36 -1.78
C LEU A 137 -15.20 -10.60 -0.79
N GLN A 138 -14.29 -11.32 -0.14
CA GLN A 138 -13.18 -10.76 0.63
C GLN A 138 -11.91 -11.45 0.16
N SER A 139 -10.85 -10.69 -0.07
CA SER A 139 -9.55 -11.24 -0.45
C SER A 139 -8.44 -10.60 0.36
N ARG A 140 -7.37 -11.38 0.57
CA ARG A 140 -6.16 -10.93 1.26
C ARG A 140 -4.95 -11.39 0.47
N HIS A 141 -4.12 -10.43 0.09
CA HIS A 141 -2.90 -10.66 -0.68
C HIS A 141 -1.71 -10.04 0.04
N ALA A 142 -0.52 -10.48 -0.34
CA ALA A 142 0.72 -9.89 0.15
C ALA A 142 1.65 -9.62 -1.03
N VAL A 143 2.18 -8.40 -1.10
CA VAL A 143 3.31 -8.05 -1.95
C VAL A 143 4.55 -8.06 -1.06
N PHE A 144 5.57 -8.79 -1.52
CA PHE A 144 6.80 -9.04 -0.78
C PHE A 144 7.98 -8.98 -1.73
N HIS A 145 9.10 -8.41 -1.27
CA HIS A 145 10.36 -8.47 -2.01
C HIS A 145 11.51 -8.83 -1.05
N PRO A 146 12.32 -9.87 -1.35
CA PRO A 146 13.38 -10.33 -0.44
C PRO A 146 14.50 -9.29 -0.23
N GLY A 147 14.60 -8.30 -1.11
CA GLY A 147 15.51 -7.15 -0.98
C GLY A 147 14.95 -5.93 -0.23
N GLY A 148 13.76 -6.03 0.38
CA GLY A 148 13.13 -4.93 1.13
C GLY A 148 12.47 -3.85 0.26
N ALA A 149 12.09 -2.75 0.91
CA ALA A 149 11.35 -1.61 0.34
C ALA A 149 12.08 -0.95 -0.82
N ALA A 150 13.40 -0.79 -0.70
CA ALA A 150 14.21 -0.14 -1.72
C ALA A 150 14.18 -0.94 -3.04
N ALA A 151 14.37 -2.25 -2.96
CA ALA A 151 14.33 -3.12 -4.13
C ALA A 151 12.91 -3.23 -4.72
N LEU A 152 11.87 -3.31 -3.87
CA LEU A 152 10.48 -3.27 -4.34
C LEU A 152 10.14 -1.96 -5.06
N THR A 153 10.65 -0.84 -4.53
CA THR A 153 10.48 0.48 -5.17
C THR A 153 11.23 0.54 -6.50
N ALA A 154 12.48 0.08 -6.54
CA ALA A 154 13.26 0.02 -7.77
C ALA A 154 12.55 -0.80 -8.85
N LEU A 155 12.02 -1.98 -8.50
CA LEU A 155 11.24 -2.81 -9.41
C LEU A 155 10.02 -2.06 -9.96
N GLY A 156 9.21 -1.45 -9.09
CA GLY A 156 8.05 -0.67 -9.52
C GLY A 156 8.40 0.52 -10.40
N THR A 157 9.47 1.24 -10.09
CA THR A 157 9.97 2.35 -10.90
C THR A 157 10.47 1.88 -12.26
N SER A 158 11.21 0.77 -12.32
CA SER A 158 11.68 0.18 -13.58
C SER A 158 10.51 -0.19 -14.49
N MET A 159 9.48 -0.86 -13.97
CA MET A 159 8.29 -1.21 -14.74
C MET A 159 7.55 0.01 -15.29
N ILE A 160 7.45 1.09 -14.50
CA ILE A 160 6.86 2.35 -14.97
C ILE A 160 7.71 2.98 -16.08
N ILE A 161 9.03 2.98 -15.96
CA ILE A 161 9.93 3.49 -17.01
C ILE A 161 9.77 2.68 -18.29
N GLU A 162 9.68 1.35 -18.19
CA GLU A 162 9.43 0.46 -19.34
C GLU A 162 8.12 0.81 -20.05
N ARG A 163 7.03 1.02 -19.28
CA ARG A 163 5.72 1.45 -19.79
C ARG A 163 5.77 2.82 -20.49
N LEU A 164 6.48 3.78 -19.90
CA LEU A 164 6.65 5.11 -20.47
C LEU A 164 7.46 5.06 -21.78
N ALA A 165 8.49 4.22 -21.83
CA ALA A 165 9.34 4.04 -23.00
C ALA A 165 8.68 3.20 -24.11
N GLY A 166 7.54 2.57 -23.86
CA GLY A 166 6.87 1.68 -24.81
C GLY A 166 7.60 0.34 -24.99
N LEU A 167 8.25 -0.16 -23.94
CA LEU A 167 8.89 -1.48 -23.97
C LEU A 167 7.87 -2.62 -23.84
N ASP A 168 6.63 -2.30 -23.46
CA ASP A 168 5.49 -3.22 -23.36
C ASP A 168 4.32 -2.86 -24.30
N GLY A 169 4.52 -1.93 -25.23
CA GLY A 169 3.48 -1.45 -26.16
C GLY A 169 3.83 -0.07 -26.77
N PRO A 170 2.87 0.62 -27.41
CA PRO A 170 3.10 1.99 -27.85
C PRO A 170 3.52 2.90 -26.69
N PRO A 171 4.45 3.83 -26.89
CA PRO A 171 4.91 4.71 -25.82
C PRO A 171 3.77 5.57 -25.27
N THR A 172 3.81 5.80 -23.97
CA THR A 172 2.81 6.64 -23.28
C THR A 172 2.97 8.09 -23.77
N GLN A 173 1.85 8.75 -24.08
CA GLN A 173 1.88 10.14 -24.54
C GLN A 173 2.36 11.07 -23.41
N PRO A 174 2.90 12.26 -23.71
CA PRO A 174 3.29 13.22 -22.69
C PRO A 174 2.09 13.65 -21.81
N GLY A 175 2.27 13.63 -20.49
CA GLY A 175 1.21 13.99 -19.54
C GLY A 175 1.54 13.70 -18.08
N LEU A 176 0.60 13.99 -17.18
CA LEU A 176 0.66 13.62 -15.77
C LEU A 176 -0.19 12.36 -15.56
N TYR A 177 0.42 11.33 -15.00
CA TYR A 177 -0.20 10.02 -14.82
C TYR A 177 -0.04 9.53 -13.39
N PHE A 178 -1.06 8.81 -12.92
CA PHE A 178 -0.87 7.86 -11.83
C PHE A 178 -0.10 6.63 -12.35
N PRO A 179 0.47 5.80 -11.47
CA PRO A 179 1.34 4.69 -11.89
C PRO A 179 0.58 3.48 -12.47
N TYR A 180 -0.63 3.65 -13.01
CA TYR A 180 -1.50 2.61 -13.58
C TYR A 180 -2.21 3.11 -14.85
#